data_AF-A0A3A9JM49-F1
#
_entry.id   AF-A0A3A9JM49-F1
#
_cell.length_a   1.000
_cell.length_b   1.000
_cell.length_c   1.000
_cell.angle_alpha   90.00
_cell.angle_beta   90.00
_cell.angle_gamma   90.00
#
_symmetry.space_group_name_H-M   'P 1'
#
loop_
_entity.id
_entity.type
_entity.pdbx_description
1 polymer ?
#
loop_
_entity_poly.entity_id
_entity_poly.type
_entity_poly.pdbx_seq_one_letter_code
_entity_poly.pdbx_strand_id
1 'polypeptide(L)'
;MRFTTLSIAEARDLLTRMHPAARLRPDAVAAYAQAMREGSWVMNGVPVTLSREGRLLDGVQRLSASVEAGIPLAGFLAENVEDSAFHTIDQHRHRSFAALLKQRGFAHHHLLAALALRLARYEEGLLGQSAMPAISWVRLWHILSSTTPLQDALAESLALPDCPLPEPVRSMAIFMGRQVNPTMLERLLDVLLRPEHYPANEPGITLLDEIQRSEEVTESSDRILRLIAVTILAMNAMLRGETPRRLLWLHRTRGERPADPFPQLEGYPGLRSLAPGPVAPRAAEENFTCQIESIDPATAGTYLVTGHPARQPIASLVEALSGDIARGRWMPNAQPICFTRDGYLADGQHRLLAVIAAGRTIEVPVIRGLPDAACASYDIQPRRAAAAEDPAGDFGDQPLAIAMANLLWRHERKAGVPTRHKRASAAEIREILTQHPRLIELRGFARRMVDFGRSSVMGYGAYVIERDDPRLAPGFLQALTTGADLPPGHPALTTRTSLQRLRRDRAGQDEQLATLLAGWRRYKALPQPPRAR
;
A
#
# COMPACT_ATOMS: atom_id res chain seq x y z
N MET A 1 18.07 8.74 18.67
CA MET A 1 17.36 9.39 17.55
C MET A 1 17.47 10.89 17.76
N ARG A 2 17.70 11.67 16.70
CA ARG A 2 17.81 13.14 16.75
C ARG A 2 17.15 13.79 15.53
N PHE A 3 16.69 15.03 15.66
CA PHE A 3 16.24 15.81 14.51
C PHE A 3 17.45 16.42 13.79
N THR A 4 17.45 16.41 12.46
CA THR A 4 18.56 16.93 11.63
C THR A 4 18.06 17.30 10.23
N THR A 5 18.82 18.14 9.53
CA THR A 5 18.65 18.38 8.09
C THR A 5 19.77 17.68 7.35
N LEU A 6 19.44 16.68 6.53
CA LEU A 6 20.37 15.97 5.68
C LEU A 6 20.57 16.73 4.38
N SER A 7 21.81 17.11 4.09
CA SER A 7 22.21 17.71 2.82
C SER A 7 22.05 16.73 1.66
N ILE A 8 22.05 17.24 0.43
CA ILE A 8 21.99 16.41 -0.78
C ILE A 8 23.19 15.47 -0.89
N ALA A 9 24.37 15.93 -0.45
CA ALA A 9 25.58 15.13 -0.44
C ALA A 9 25.46 13.95 0.54
N GLU A 10 25.00 14.21 1.77
CA GLU A 10 24.74 13.16 2.77
C GLU A 10 23.66 12.20 2.28
N ALA A 11 22.56 12.70 1.70
CA ALA A 11 21.51 11.84 1.18
C ALA A 11 22.00 10.90 0.08
N ARG A 12 22.85 11.38 -0.83
CA ARG A 12 23.50 10.55 -1.86
C ARG A 12 24.40 9.48 -1.23
N ASP A 13 25.23 9.86 -0.28
CA ASP A 13 26.11 8.93 0.43
C ASP A 13 25.32 7.82 1.14
N LEU A 14 24.26 8.18 1.87
CA LEU A 14 23.40 7.22 2.55
C LEU A 14 22.73 6.24 1.58
N LEU A 15 22.32 6.70 0.39
CA LEU A 15 21.71 5.84 -0.63
C LEU A 15 22.69 4.82 -1.20
N THR A 16 24.01 5.10 -1.22
CA THR A 16 25.02 4.10 -1.62
C THR A 16 25.12 2.94 -0.62
N ARG A 17 24.71 3.17 0.63
CA ARG A 17 24.73 2.21 1.74
C ARG A 17 23.36 1.57 1.99
N MET A 18 22.45 1.66 1.02
CA MET A 18 21.12 1.07 1.10
C MET A 18 21.19 -0.45 1.35
N HIS A 19 20.37 -0.94 2.30
CA HIS A 19 20.25 -2.37 2.56
C HIS A 19 19.92 -3.15 1.27
N PRO A 20 20.55 -4.29 0.96
CA PRO A 20 20.40 -5.01 -0.32
C PRO A 20 18.95 -5.40 -0.67
N ALA A 21 18.10 -5.58 0.34
CA ALA A 21 16.68 -5.90 0.17
C ALA A 21 15.77 -4.68 -0.01
N ALA A 22 16.27 -3.46 0.16
CA ALA A 22 15.48 -2.25 -0.05
C ALA A 22 15.28 -1.99 -1.56
N ARG A 23 14.16 -1.36 -1.90
CA ARG A 23 13.73 -1.14 -3.28
C ARG A 23 13.16 0.25 -3.45
N LEU A 24 13.58 0.93 -4.52
CA LEU A 24 13.01 2.20 -4.93
C LEU A 24 11.64 2.01 -5.55
N ARG A 25 10.78 3.02 -5.37
CA ARG A 25 9.48 3.12 -6.02
C ARG A 25 9.46 4.44 -6.81
N PRO A 26 9.78 4.40 -8.12
CA PRO A 26 9.91 5.62 -8.93
C PRO A 26 8.71 6.56 -8.79
N ASP A 27 7.48 6.02 -8.84
CA ASP A 27 6.26 6.84 -8.71
C ASP A 27 6.16 7.58 -7.38
N ALA A 28 6.57 6.94 -6.28
CA ALA A 28 6.55 7.55 -4.95
C ALA A 28 7.67 8.59 -4.81
N VAL A 29 8.86 8.30 -5.34
CA VAL A 29 10.00 9.22 -5.36
C VAL A 29 9.64 10.48 -6.15
N ALA A 30 9.08 10.34 -7.35
CA ALA A 30 8.66 11.46 -8.19
C ALA A 30 7.58 12.32 -7.50
N ALA A 31 6.60 11.68 -6.87
CA ALA A 31 5.55 12.39 -6.13
C ALA A 31 6.09 13.15 -4.91
N TYR A 32 7.01 12.56 -4.16
CA TYR A 32 7.68 13.20 -3.03
C TYR A 32 8.59 14.34 -3.50
N ALA A 33 9.34 14.14 -4.58
CA ALA A 33 10.22 15.15 -5.15
C ALA A 33 9.41 16.36 -5.63
N GLN A 34 8.27 16.10 -6.30
CA GLN A 34 7.34 17.16 -6.68
C GLN A 34 6.79 17.90 -5.47
N ALA A 35 6.34 17.18 -4.43
CA ALA A 35 5.87 17.80 -3.20
C ALA A 35 6.95 18.68 -2.54
N MET A 36 8.21 18.25 -2.55
CA MET A 36 9.34 19.05 -2.07
C MET A 36 9.53 20.32 -2.91
N ARG A 37 9.56 20.21 -4.25
CA ARG A 37 9.72 21.36 -5.17
C ARG A 37 8.61 22.40 -5.00
N GLU A 38 7.39 21.93 -4.76
CA GLU A 38 6.20 22.77 -4.54
C GLU A 38 6.10 23.34 -3.11
N GLY A 39 7.02 23.00 -2.22
CA GLY A 39 6.95 23.38 -0.80
C GLY A 39 5.88 22.62 -0.01
N SER A 40 5.12 21.73 -0.64
CA SER A 40 4.07 20.92 -0.01
C SER A 40 4.59 19.69 0.74
N TRP A 41 5.92 19.54 0.89
CA TRP A 41 6.50 18.48 1.70
C TRP A 41 6.32 18.74 3.20
N VAL A 42 5.73 17.77 3.92
CA VAL A 42 5.53 17.86 5.37
C VAL A 42 6.43 16.86 6.07
N MET A 43 7.13 17.34 7.09
CA MET A 43 7.95 16.49 7.95
C MET A 43 7.07 15.44 8.64
N ASN A 44 7.54 14.19 8.64
CA ASN A 44 6.90 13.11 9.37
C ASN A 44 7.78 12.55 10.48
N GLY A 45 7.13 11.88 11.44
CA GLY A 45 7.82 11.24 12.55
C GLY A 45 8.61 9.99 12.16
N VAL A 46 8.45 9.42 10.97
CA VAL A 46 9.23 8.23 10.61
C VAL A 46 10.69 8.65 10.39
N PRO A 47 11.68 8.06 11.05
CA PRO A 47 13.08 8.49 10.88
C PRO A 47 13.69 7.96 9.58
N VAL A 48 14.79 8.57 9.14
CA VAL A 48 15.83 7.88 8.37
C VAL A 48 16.59 6.99 9.35
N THR A 49 16.70 5.70 9.07
CA THR A 49 17.27 4.73 10.01
C THR A 49 18.56 4.13 9.49
N LEU A 50 19.63 4.24 10.26
CA LEU A 50 20.94 3.66 10.02
C LEU A 50 21.24 2.57 11.03
N SER A 51 21.84 1.50 10.54
CA SER A 51 22.34 0.44 11.41
C SER A 51 23.64 0.81 12.11
N ARG A 52 24.10 -0.05 13.03
CA ARG A 52 25.43 0.06 13.68
C ARG A 52 26.56 -0.01 12.66
N GLU A 53 26.36 -0.75 11.59
CA GLU A 53 27.27 -0.93 10.46
C GLU A 53 27.15 0.21 9.43
N GLY A 54 26.29 1.20 9.71
CA GLY A 54 26.07 2.36 8.84
C GLY A 54 25.26 2.05 7.58
N ARG A 55 24.53 0.92 7.54
CA ARG A 55 23.62 0.59 6.44
C ARG A 55 22.31 1.36 6.57
N LEU A 56 21.78 1.85 5.45
CA LEU A 56 20.49 2.53 5.40
C LEU A 56 19.36 1.50 5.43
N LEU A 57 18.66 1.42 6.57
CA LEU A 57 17.57 0.48 6.84
C LEU A 57 16.19 1.05 6.48
N ASP A 58 15.98 2.36 6.59
CA ASP A 58 14.72 3.05 6.27
C ASP A 58 14.96 4.51 5.87
N GLY A 59 14.06 5.11 5.08
CA GLY A 59 14.21 6.47 4.53
C GLY A 59 14.56 6.54 3.04
N VAL A 60 14.59 5.39 2.34
CA VAL A 60 15.11 5.28 0.97
C VAL A 60 14.39 6.18 -0.02
N GLN A 61 13.05 6.16 -0.04
CA GLN A 61 12.29 6.91 -1.03
C GLN A 61 12.33 8.41 -0.73
N ARG A 62 12.31 8.80 0.56
CA ARG A 62 12.49 10.21 0.99
C ARG A 62 13.86 10.79 0.66
N LEU A 63 14.94 10.03 0.91
CA LEU A 63 16.28 10.45 0.54
C LEU A 63 16.42 10.56 -0.98
N SER A 64 15.88 9.61 -1.73
CA SER A 64 15.90 9.66 -3.20
C SER A 64 15.11 10.84 -3.75
N ALA A 65 13.96 11.14 -3.16
CA ALA A 65 13.13 12.29 -3.53
C ALA A 65 13.82 13.62 -3.22
N SER A 66 14.52 13.71 -2.08
CA SER A 66 15.34 14.86 -1.72
C SER A 66 16.46 15.10 -2.74
N VAL A 67 17.16 14.04 -3.16
CA VAL A 67 18.19 14.12 -4.20
C VAL A 67 17.60 14.51 -5.56
N GLU A 68 16.45 13.96 -5.94
CA GLU A 68 15.77 14.28 -7.21
C GLU A 68 15.21 15.71 -7.22
N ALA A 69 14.70 16.20 -6.09
CA ALA A 69 14.19 17.57 -5.94
C ALA A 69 15.31 18.61 -5.82
N GLY A 70 16.52 18.19 -5.40
CA GLY A 70 17.60 19.11 -5.04
C GLY A 70 17.33 19.87 -3.74
N ILE A 71 16.44 19.35 -2.87
CA ILE A 71 16.01 20.01 -1.62
C ILE A 71 16.47 19.17 -0.42
N PRO A 72 17.27 19.72 0.52
CA PRO A 72 17.70 19.00 1.73
C PRO A 72 16.53 18.43 2.54
N LEU A 73 16.72 17.24 3.11
CA LEU A 73 15.68 16.55 3.88
C LEU A 73 15.79 16.87 5.37
N ALA A 74 14.84 17.65 5.89
CA ALA A 74 14.66 17.81 7.34
C ALA A 74 13.84 16.65 7.92
N GLY A 75 14.30 16.05 9.01
CA GLY A 75 13.59 14.95 9.69
C GLY A 75 14.38 14.30 10.82
N PHE A 76 13.86 13.18 11.33
CA PHE A 76 14.54 12.41 12.37
C PHE A 76 15.56 11.45 11.76
N LEU A 77 16.75 11.39 12.35
CA LEU A 77 17.78 10.40 12.08
C LEU A 77 17.90 9.46 13.29
N ALA A 78 17.76 8.17 13.04
CA ALA A 78 18.02 7.12 14.00
C ALA A 78 19.28 6.36 13.60
N GLU A 79 20.22 6.24 14.53
CA GLU A 79 21.53 5.63 14.32
C GLU A 79 21.72 4.52 15.35
N ASN A 80 22.68 3.63 15.11
CA ASN A 80 23.01 2.50 16.00
C ASN A 80 21.89 1.46 16.18
N VAL A 81 21.01 1.34 15.20
CA VAL A 81 19.97 0.30 15.17
C VAL A 81 20.62 -1.04 14.78
N GLU A 82 20.15 -2.14 15.37
CA GLU A 82 20.63 -3.46 14.96
C GLU A 82 20.27 -3.75 13.50
N ASP A 83 21.21 -4.24 12.69
CA ASP A 83 21.00 -4.59 11.27
C ASP A 83 19.75 -5.47 11.11
N SER A 84 19.60 -6.47 11.99
CA SER A 84 18.51 -7.44 11.91
C SER A 84 17.12 -6.84 12.22
N ALA A 85 17.07 -5.62 12.78
CA ALA A 85 15.84 -4.87 13.03
C ALA A 85 15.16 -4.44 11.73
N PHE A 86 15.88 -4.43 10.59
CA PHE A 86 15.32 -4.21 9.26
C PHE A 86 14.03 -5.01 9.03
N HIS A 87 13.96 -6.26 9.47
CA HIS A 87 12.76 -7.09 9.24
C HIS A 87 11.60 -6.80 10.20
N THR A 88 11.84 -6.03 11.26
CA THR A 88 10.85 -5.64 12.27
C THR A 88 10.32 -4.22 12.08
N ILE A 89 10.99 -3.40 11.26
CA ILE A 89 10.48 -2.08 10.85
C ILE A 89 9.16 -2.31 10.11
N ASP A 90 8.05 -1.88 10.73
CA ASP A 90 6.70 -1.87 10.16
C ASP A 90 6.74 -1.30 8.75
N GLN A 91 6.15 -2.04 7.83
CA GLN A 91 5.87 -1.54 6.50
C GLN A 91 4.55 -0.79 6.59
N HIS A 92 4.62 0.53 6.76
CA HIS A 92 3.43 1.37 6.83
C HIS A 92 2.51 1.08 5.63
N ARG A 93 1.24 0.74 5.90
CA ARG A 93 0.26 0.55 4.84
C ARG A 93 -0.09 1.91 4.24
N HIS A 94 -0.27 1.93 2.92
CA HIS A 94 -0.83 3.07 2.19
C HIS A 94 -2.17 3.48 2.83
N ARG A 95 -2.20 4.63 3.52
CA ARG A 95 -3.46 5.31 3.86
C ARG A 95 -4.04 5.85 2.56
N SER A 96 -5.35 5.95 2.39
CA SER A 96 -5.94 6.68 1.25
C SER A 96 -6.33 8.08 1.69
N PHE A 97 -6.38 9.05 0.76
CA PHE A 97 -6.84 10.40 1.08
C PHE A 97 -8.26 10.38 1.69
N ALA A 98 -9.15 9.56 1.14
CA ALA A 98 -10.48 9.33 1.70
C ALA A 98 -10.45 8.78 3.14
N ALA A 99 -9.50 7.90 3.48
CA ALA A 99 -9.34 7.40 4.84
C ALA A 99 -8.86 8.50 5.80
N LEU A 100 -7.97 9.39 5.33
CA LEU A 100 -7.56 10.57 6.11
C LEU A 100 -8.75 11.50 6.38
N LEU A 101 -9.54 11.82 5.36
CA LEU A 101 -10.74 12.65 5.52
C LEU A 101 -11.77 12.00 6.46
N LYS A 102 -11.99 10.68 6.34
CA LYS A 102 -12.82 9.93 7.30
C LYS A 102 -12.30 10.07 8.73
N GLN A 103 -10.99 9.95 8.91
CA GLN A 103 -10.32 10.11 10.21
C GLN A 103 -10.35 11.55 10.72
N ARG A 104 -10.90 12.52 9.99
CA ARG A 104 -11.07 13.89 10.47
C ARG A 104 -12.53 14.29 10.54
N GLY A 105 -13.44 13.33 10.40
CA GLY A 105 -14.88 13.57 10.52
C GLY A 105 -15.50 14.25 9.29
N PHE A 106 -14.81 14.35 8.16
CA PHE A 106 -15.40 14.90 6.96
C PHE A 106 -16.56 14.00 6.48
N ALA A 107 -17.74 14.61 6.32
CA ALA A 107 -18.88 13.97 5.68
C ALA A 107 -18.55 13.60 4.22
N HIS A 108 -19.16 12.53 3.72
CA HIS A 108 -18.98 12.07 2.34
C HIS A 108 -17.50 11.96 1.89
N HIS A 109 -16.61 11.59 2.81
CA HIS A 109 -15.15 11.60 2.63
C HIS A 109 -14.63 10.90 1.36
N HIS A 110 -15.33 9.89 0.85
CA HIS A 110 -14.98 9.25 -0.43
C HIS A 110 -15.22 10.15 -1.63
N LEU A 111 -16.37 10.84 -1.69
CA LEU A 111 -16.73 11.76 -2.77
C LEU A 111 -15.87 13.02 -2.71
N LEU A 112 -15.64 13.55 -1.51
CA LEU A 112 -14.80 14.73 -1.29
C LEU A 112 -13.34 14.48 -1.74
N ALA A 113 -12.78 13.32 -1.39
CA ALA A 113 -11.45 12.93 -1.86
C ALA A 113 -11.41 12.78 -3.39
N ALA A 114 -12.45 12.21 -4.00
CA ALA A 114 -12.53 12.05 -5.45
C ALA A 114 -12.63 13.41 -6.18
N LEU A 115 -13.43 14.34 -5.67
CA LEU A 115 -13.55 15.71 -6.17
C LEU A 115 -12.20 16.44 -6.12
N ALA A 116 -11.56 16.47 -4.95
CA ALA A 116 -10.27 17.13 -4.76
C ALA A 116 -9.18 16.57 -5.68
N LEU A 117 -9.08 15.24 -5.79
CA LEU A 117 -8.11 14.59 -6.69
C LEU A 117 -8.42 14.84 -8.17
N ARG A 118 -9.69 14.93 -8.56
CA ARG A 118 -10.10 15.21 -9.93
C ARG A 118 -9.76 16.65 -10.34
N LEU A 119 -10.03 17.61 -9.47
CA LEU A 119 -9.66 19.02 -9.67
C LEU A 119 -8.14 19.22 -9.73
N ALA A 120 -7.38 18.55 -8.85
CA ALA A 120 -5.92 18.59 -8.93
C ALA A 120 -5.39 18.03 -10.26
N ARG A 121 -5.96 16.91 -10.74
CA ARG A 121 -5.59 16.35 -12.05
C ARG A 121 -5.98 17.27 -13.20
N TYR A 122 -7.10 17.96 -13.08
CA TYR A 122 -7.55 18.92 -14.08
C TYR A 122 -6.56 20.09 -14.22
N GLU A 123 -6.10 20.65 -13.10
CA GLU A 123 -5.10 21.72 -13.06
C GLU A 123 -3.74 21.32 -13.64
N GLU A 124 -3.29 20.11 -13.36
CA GLU A 124 -2.02 19.61 -13.87
C GLU A 124 -2.13 19.11 -15.34
N GLY A 125 -3.30 19.28 -15.99
CA GLY A 125 -3.54 18.83 -17.36
C GLY A 125 -3.55 17.29 -17.51
N LEU A 126 -3.74 16.56 -16.42
CA LEU A 126 -3.62 15.10 -16.35
C LEU A 126 -4.94 14.37 -16.60
N LEU A 127 -6.09 15.05 -16.61
CA LEU A 127 -7.37 14.38 -16.87
C LEU A 127 -7.37 13.66 -18.23
N GLY A 128 -7.72 12.37 -18.21
CA GLY A 128 -7.76 11.50 -19.39
C GLY A 128 -6.44 10.81 -19.76
N GLN A 129 -5.34 11.05 -19.04
CA GLN A 129 -4.08 10.36 -19.32
C GLN A 129 -4.05 8.94 -18.72
N SER A 130 -3.48 7.97 -19.44
CA SER A 130 -3.43 6.55 -19.03
C SER A 130 -2.38 6.24 -17.95
N ALA A 131 -1.33 7.04 -17.85
CA ALA A 131 -0.32 6.97 -16.79
C ALA A 131 -0.28 8.31 -16.09
N MET A 132 -0.63 8.35 -14.79
CA MET A 132 -0.70 9.60 -14.04
C MET A 132 0.28 9.60 -12.88
N PRO A 133 1.07 10.68 -12.70
CA PRO A 133 1.86 10.85 -11.48
C PRO A 133 0.94 10.95 -10.25
N ALA A 134 1.45 10.53 -9.09
CA ALA A 134 0.68 10.62 -7.86
C ALA A 134 0.56 12.08 -7.38
N ILE A 135 -0.66 12.51 -7.08
CA ILE A 135 -0.94 13.85 -6.53
C ILE A 135 -0.57 13.87 -5.04
N SER A 136 0.24 14.85 -4.63
CA SER A 136 0.52 15.12 -3.21
C SER A 136 -0.76 15.49 -2.46
N TRP A 137 -1.09 14.72 -1.42
CA TRP A 137 -2.29 14.99 -0.62
C TRP A 137 -2.10 16.11 0.39
N VAL A 138 -0.88 16.54 0.66
CA VAL A 138 -0.65 17.62 1.64
C VAL A 138 -1.39 18.88 1.21
N ARG A 139 -1.22 19.28 -0.05
CA ARG A 139 -1.87 20.47 -0.60
C ARG A 139 -3.39 20.35 -0.52
N LEU A 140 -3.93 19.20 -0.93
CA LEU A 140 -5.37 18.95 -0.87
C LEU A 140 -5.90 18.92 0.56
N TRP A 141 -5.14 18.36 1.49
CA TRP A 141 -5.48 18.37 2.91
C TRP A 141 -5.51 19.80 3.44
N HIS A 142 -4.50 20.62 3.11
CA HIS A 142 -4.46 22.03 3.54
C HIS A 142 -5.68 22.79 3.03
N ILE A 143 -6.02 22.65 1.75
CA ILE A 143 -7.22 23.30 1.19
C ILE A 143 -8.47 22.86 1.95
N LEU A 144 -8.64 21.57 2.20
CA LEU A 144 -9.84 21.04 2.90
C LEU A 144 -9.86 21.36 4.39
N SER A 145 -8.72 21.57 5.04
CA SER A 145 -8.65 21.93 6.45
C SER A 145 -8.74 23.44 6.69
N SER A 146 -8.34 24.26 5.72
CA SER A 146 -8.36 25.72 5.84
C SER A 146 -9.57 26.38 5.16
N THR A 147 -10.29 25.67 4.29
CA THR A 147 -11.40 26.22 3.50
C THR A 147 -12.58 25.22 3.38
N THR A 148 -13.77 25.74 3.07
CA THR A 148 -15.00 24.97 2.81
C THR A 148 -15.48 24.85 1.35
N PRO A 149 -14.98 25.60 0.32
CA PRO A 149 -15.59 25.58 -1.02
C PRO A 149 -15.75 24.21 -1.68
N LEU A 150 -14.84 23.26 -1.43
CA LEU A 150 -14.96 21.89 -1.94
C LEU A 150 -16.11 21.13 -1.25
N GLN A 151 -16.25 21.32 0.06
CA GLN A 151 -17.33 20.74 0.88
C GLN A 151 -18.67 21.33 0.47
N ASP A 152 -18.73 22.65 0.27
CA ASP A 152 -19.94 23.38 -0.09
C ASP A 152 -20.43 22.96 -1.49
N ALA A 153 -19.53 22.89 -2.47
CA ALA A 153 -19.87 22.43 -3.83
C ALA A 153 -20.33 20.96 -3.86
N LEU A 154 -19.74 20.11 -3.03
CA LEU A 154 -20.18 18.72 -2.89
C LEU A 154 -21.57 18.63 -2.23
N ALA A 155 -21.80 19.39 -1.16
CA ALA A 155 -23.08 19.43 -0.46
C ALA A 155 -24.21 19.89 -1.38
N GLU A 156 -23.98 20.95 -2.16
CA GLU A 156 -24.92 21.44 -3.16
C GLU A 156 -25.17 20.42 -4.27
N SER A 157 -24.11 19.78 -4.79
CA SER A 157 -24.26 18.71 -5.78
C SER A 157 -25.16 17.57 -5.26
N LEU A 158 -25.04 17.21 -3.98
CA LEU A 158 -25.86 16.17 -3.35
C LEU A 158 -27.31 16.63 -3.08
N ALA A 159 -27.53 17.94 -2.91
CA ALA A 159 -28.86 18.53 -2.77
C ALA A 159 -29.64 18.64 -4.09
N LEU A 160 -29.01 18.32 -5.23
CA LEU A 160 -29.60 18.34 -6.57
C LEU A 160 -29.68 16.93 -7.19
N PRO A 161 -30.45 15.99 -6.61
CA PRO A 161 -30.51 14.60 -7.10
C PRO A 161 -31.10 14.49 -8.50
N ASP A 162 -32.04 15.38 -8.86
CA ASP A 162 -32.74 15.39 -10.15
C ASP A 162 -31.93 16.01 -11.29
N CYS A 163 -30.75 16.57 -11.00
CA CYS A 163 -29.89 17.12 -12.03
C CYS A 163 -29.34 15.99 -12.92
N PRO A 164 -29.49 16.09 -14.26
CA PRO A 164 -29.11 15.03 -15.19
C PRO A 164 -27.60 14.78 -15.27
N LEU A 165 -26.78 15.73 -14.83
CA LEU A 165 -25.34 15.51 -14.70
C LEU A 165 -25.02 14.57 -13.52
N PRO A 166 -24.23 13.49 -13.71
CA PRO A 166 -23.80 12.64 -12.62
C PRO A 166 -23.01 13.41 -11.54
N GLU A 167 -23.11 13.01 -10.27
CA GLU A 167 -22.43 13.68 -9.13
C GLU A 167 -20.97 14.03 -9.41
N PRO A 168 -20.11 13.14 -9.98
CA PRO A 168 -18.70 13.45 -10.21
C PRO A 168 -18.45 14.63 -11.16
N VAL A 169 -19.39 14.86 -12.08
CA VAL A 169 -19.35 15.94 -13.07
C VAL A 169 -19.96 17.20 -12.46
N ARG A 170 -21.12 17.04 -11.81
CA ARG A 170 -21.88 18.11 -11.19
C ARG A 170 -21.12 18.81 -10.07
N SER A 171 -20.48 18.06 -9.15
CA SER A 171 -19.71 18.67 -8.04
C SER A 171 -18.48 19.42 -8.54
N MET A 172 -17.83 18.95 -9.61
CA MET A 172 -16.75 19.67 -10.29
C MET A 172 -17.23 20.94 -10.99
N ALA A 173 -18.34 20.88 -11.73
CA ALA A 173 -18.93 22.04 -12.42
C ALA A 173 -19.40 23.12 -11.43
N ILE A 174 -20.04 22.73 -10.33
CA ILE A 174 -20.44 23.66 -9.26
C ILE A 174 -19.22 24.36 -8.68
N PHE A 175 -18.20 23.59 -8.29
CA PHE A 175 -16.99 24.15 -7.68
C PHE A 175 -16.28 25.15 -8.60
N MET A 176 -16.06 24.77 -9.86
CA MET A 176 -15.35 25.60 -10.83
C MET A 176 -16.19 26.80 -11.26
N GLY A 177 -17.47 26.58 -11.58
CA GLY A 177 -18.38 27.64 -12.02
C GLY A 177 -18.60 28.72 -10.97
N ARG A 178 -18.64 28.35 -9.68
CA ARG A 178 -18.80 29.32 -8.59
C ARG A 178 -17.62 30.27 -8.47
N GLN A 179 -16.41 29.78 -8.74
CA GLN A 179 -15.19 30.60 -8.71
C GLN A 179 -15.07 31.51 -9.92
N VAL A 180 -15.64 31.12 -11.06
CA VAL A 180 -15.55 31.88 -12.31
C VAL A 180 -16.68 32.89 -12.43
N ASN A 181 -17.93 32.43 -12.37
CA ASN A 181 -19.12 33.25 -12.55
C ASN A 181 -20.35 32.56 -11.93
N PRO A 182 -20.76 32.97 -10.70
CA PRO A 182 -21.91 32.40 -10.01
C PRO A 182 -23.21 32.46 -10.81
N THR A 183 -23.48 33.57 -11.51
CA THR A 183 -24.70 33.76 -12.31
C THR A 183 -24.77 32.81 -13.50
N MET A 184 -23.65 32.57 -14.18
CA MET A 184 -23.56 31.57 -15.26
C MET A 184 -23.81 30.17 -14.73
N LEU A 185 -23.26 29.82 -13.56
CA LEU A 185 -23.48 28.52 -12.94
C LEU A 185 -24.94 28.33 -12.51
N GLU A 186 -25.55 29.32 -11.87
CA GLU A 186 -26.97 29.30 -11.51
C GLU A 186 -27.85 29.08 -12.74
N ARG A 187 -27.59 29.84 -13.82
CA ARG A 187 -28.29 29.66 -15.10
C ARG A 187 -28.07 28.27 -15.69
N LEU A 188 -26.85 27.74 -15.66
CA LEU A 188 -26.56 26.39 -16.16
C LEU A 188 -27.37 25.34 -15.40
N LEU A 189 -27.34 25.38 -14.07
CA LEU A 189 -28.08 24.43 -13.23
C LEU A 189 -29.59 24.56 -13.47
N ASP A 190 -30.09 25.79 -13.63
CA ASP A 190 -31.50 26.03 -13.88
C ASP A 190 -31.95 25.48 -15.24
N VAL A 191 -31.17 25.69 -16.32
CA VAL A 191 -31.43 25.11 -17.64
C VAL A 191 -31.46 23.58 -17.58
N LEU A 192 -30.57 22.96 -16.79
CA LEU A 192 -30.51 21.51 -16.65
C LEU A 192 -31.68 20.91 -15.88
N LEU A 193 -32.28 21.67 -14.94
CA LEU A 193 -33.39 21.22 -14.10
C LEU A 193 -34.76 21.57 -14.70
N ARG A 194 -34.85 22.70 -15.41
CA ARG A 194 -36.08 23.26 -15.97
C ARG A 194 -35.87 23.72 -17.42
N PRO A 195 -35.51 22.80 -18.33
CA PRO A 195 -35.16 23.12 -19.71
C PRO A 195 -36.26 23.84 -20.49
N GLU A 196 -37.52 23.62 -20.13
CA GLU A 196 -38.70 24.23 -20.77
C GLU A 196 -38.74 25.76 -20.67
N HIS A 197 -38.01 26.37 -19.73
CA HIS A 197 -37.94 27.84 -19.58
C HIS A 197 -36.92 28.50 -20.50
N TYR A 198 -36.16 27.73 -21.28
CA TYR A 198 -35.02 28.23 -22.04
C TYR A 198 -35.15 27.96 -23.54
N PRO A 199 -34.56 28.81 -24.40
CA PRO A 199 -34.61 28.60 -25.84
C PRO A 199 -33.77 27.39 -26.26
N ALA A 200 -34.16 26.74 -27.35
CA ALA A 200 -33.51 25.50 -27.82
C ALA A 200 -32.02 25.65 -28.21
N ASN A 201 -31.54 26.87 -28.39
CA ASN A 201 -30.14 27.18 -28.70
C ASN A 201 -29.31 27.55 -27.44
N GLU A 202 -29.90 27.54 -26.25
CA GLU A 202 -29.19 27.76 -25.00
C GLU A 202 -28.11 26.68 -24.80
N PRO A 203 -26.86 27.03 -24.43
CA PRO A 203 -25.79 26.04 -24.27
C PRO A 203 -26.11 24.91 -23.30
N GLY A 204 -26.90 25.17 -22.25
CA GLY A 204 -27.36 24.15 -21.32
C GLY A 204 -28.31 23.13 -21.94
N ILE A 205 -29.13 23.51 -22.93
CA ILE A 205 -29.97 22.59 -23.70
C ILE A 205 -29.08 21.71 -24.60
N THR A 206 -28.10 22.30 -25.28
CA THR A 206 -27.10 21.53 -26.05
C THR A 206 -26.34 20.53 -25.16
N LEU A 207 -26.08 20.88 -23.89
CA LEU A 207 -25.48 19.96 -22.92
C LEU A 207 -26.41 18.79 -22.57
N LEU A 208 -27.71 19.02 -22.34
CA LEU A 208 -28.69 17.95 -22.09
C LEU A 208 -28.72 16.92 -23.22
N ASP A 209 -28.75 17.42 -24.45
CA ASP A 209 -28.66 16.61 -25.66
C ASP A 209 -27.40 15.72 -25.68
N GLU A 210 -26.24 16.26 -25.30
CA GLU A 210 -24.99 15.48 -25.24
C GLU A 210 -24.96 14.51 -24.05
N ILE A 211 -25.62 14.81 -22.93
CA ILE A 211 -25.79 13.88 -21.81
C ILE A 211 -26.57 12.65 -22.27
N GLN A 212 -27.69 12.84 -22.96
CA GLN A 212 -28.50 11.75 -23.50
C GLN A 212 -27.71 10.90 -24.51
N ARG A 213 -26.97 11.54 -25.43
CA ARG A 213 -26.07 10.84 -26.38
C ARG A 213 -24.90 10.11 -25.71
N SER A 214 -24.59 10.40 -24.44
CA SER A 214 -23.51 9.73 -23.70
C SER A 214 -23.95 8.42 -23.05
N GLU A 215 -25.26 8.13 -22.97
CA GLU A 215 -25.80 6.91 -22.36
C GLU A 215 -25.41 5.64 -23.14
N GLU A 216 -25.08 5.79 -24.42
CA GLU A 216 -24.64 4.71 -25.31
C GLU A 216 -23.18 4.25 -25.05
N VAL A 217 -22.42 4.96 -24.22
CA VAL A 217 -21.02 4.63 -23.90
C VAL A 217 -20.95 3.52 -22.85
N THR A 218 -20.37 2.37 -23.22
CA THR A 218 -20.33 1.15 -22.38
C THR A 218 -19.43 1.28 -21.14
N GLU A 219 -18.36 2.10 -21.19
CA GLU A 219 -17.43 2.29 -20.07
C GLU A 219 -17.77 3.53 -19.22
N SER A 220 -18.05 3.31 -17.93
CA SER A 220 -18.45 4.36 -16.98
C SER A 220 -17.41 5.48 -16.79
N SER A 221 -16.11 5.15 -16.81
CA SER A 221 -15.03 6.12 -16.62
C SER A 221 -14.86 7.07 -17.82
N ASP A 222 -14.92 6.54 -19.04
CA ASP A 222 -14.82 7.33 -20.27
C ASP A 222 -16.05 8.23 -20.45
N ARG A 223 -17.24 7.75 -20.03
CA ARG A 223 -18.46 8.56 -19.98
C ARG A 223 -18.30 9.77 -19.05
N ILE A 224 -17.83 9.57 -17.82
CA ILE A 224 -17.61 10.67 -16.86
C ILE A 224 -16.64 11.70 -17.42
N LEU A 225 -15.54 11.24 -18.03
CA LEU A 225 -14.53 12.14 -18.60
C LEU A 225 -15.09 12.98 -19.74
N ARG A 226 -15.86 12.37 -20.66
CA ARG A 226 -16.54 13.09 -21.75
C ARG A 226 -17.53 14.12 -21.19
N LEU A 227 -18.32 13.74 -20.19
CA LEU A 227 -19.31 14.64 -19.59
C LEU A 227 -18.66 15.85 -18.91
N ILE A 228 -17.52 15.68 -18.23
CA ILE A 228 -16.74 16.82 -17.71
C ILE A 228 -16.32 17.75 -18.85
N ALA A 229 -15.78 17.19 -19.93
CA ALA A 229 -15.31 17.99 -21.06
C ALA A 229 -16.43 18.81 -21.72
N VAL A 230 -17.57 18.18 -22.06
CA VAL A 230 -18.69 18.90 -22.68
C VAL A 230 -19.37 19.89 -21.73
N THR A 231 -19.36 19.62 -20.42
CA THR A 231 -19.86 20.58 -19.42
C THR A 231 -18.99 21.83 -19.38
N ILE A 232 -17.66 21.68 -19.40
CA ILE A 232 -16.73 22.83 -19.48
C ILE A 232 -16.94 23.62 -20.78
N LEU A 233 -17.12 22.94 -21.91
CA LEU A 233 -17.41 23.60 -23.19
C LEU A 233 -18.72 24.39 -23.15
N ALA A 234 -19.76 23.84 -22.50
CA ALA A 234 -21.03 24.55 -22.31
C ALA A 234 -20.85 25.81 -21.46
N MET A 235 -20.12 25.72 -20.34
CA MET A 235 -19.81 26.85 -19.48
C MET A 235 -19.03 27.94 -20.22
N ASN A 236 -18.01 27.58 -21.01
CA ASN A 236 -17.27 28.54 -21.85
C ASN A 236 -18.18 29.21 -22.89
N ALA A 237 -19.07 28.46 -23.55
CA ALA A 237 -20.03 29.04 -24.47
C ALA A 237 -20.96 30.05 -23.78
N MET A 238 -21.42 29.75 -22.56
CA MET A 238 -22.22 30.69 -21.76
C MET A 238 -21.43 31.95 -21.37
N LEU A 239 -20.16 31.81 -20.99
CA LEU A 239 -19.27 32.93 -20.67
C LEU A 239 -19.05 33.86 -21.88
N ARG A 240 -18.98 33.28 -23.09
CA ARG A 240 -18.79 34.01 -24.35
C ARG A 240 -20.08 34.50 -25.01
N GLY A 241 -21.24 34.08 -24.51
CA GLY A 241 -22.55 34.36 -25.15
C GLY A 241 -22.75 33.63 -26.47
N GLU A 242 -22.10 32.48 -26.65
CA GLU A 242 -22.20 31.64 -27.85
C GLU A 242 -23.32 30.61 -27.73
N THR A 243 -23.94 30.24 -28.84
CA THR A 243 -25.01 29.22 -28.90
C THR A 243 -24.59 28.05 -29.80
N PRO A 244 -23.69 27.16 -29.35
CA PRO A 244 -23.17 26.09 -30.18
C PRO A 244 -24.26 25.06 -30.48
N ARG A 245 -24.33 24.62 -31.74
CA ARG A 245 -25.22 23.52 -32.14
C ARG A 245 -24.79 22.17 -31.56
N ARG A 246 -23.53 22.02 -31.16
CA ARG A 246 -22.97 20.79 -30.59
C ARG A 246 -21.77 21.09 -29.69
N LEU A 247 -21.61 20.31 -28.63
CA LEU A 247 -20.43 20.28 -27.78
C LEU A 247 -19.66 18.99 -28.07
N LEU A 248 -18.46 19.10 -28.66
CA LEU A 248 -17.68 17.94 -29.08
C LEU A 248 -16.30 17.95 -28.42
N TRP A 249 -15.95 16.83 -27.80
CA TRP A 249 -14.60 16.54 -27.35
C TRP A 249 -14.27 15.07 -27.63
N LEU A 250 -13.19 14.82 -28.37
CA LEU A 250 -12.78 13.49 -28.81
C LEU A 250 -11.62 12.96 -27.95
N HIS A 251 -11.92 12.00 -27.06
CA HIS A 251 -10.92 11.41 -26.16
C HIS A 251 -9.99 10.40 -26.83
N ARG A 252 -10.54 9.52 -27.68
CA ARG A 252 -9.80 8.50 -28.45
C ARG A 252 -10.26 8.55 -29.89
N THR A 253 -9.33 8.50 -30.82
CA THR A 253 -9.66 8.43 -32.25
C THR A 253 -9.69 6.98 -32.72
N ARG A 254 -10.76 6.60 -33.42
CA ARG A 254 -10.69 5.53 -34.42
C ARG A 254 -10.24 6.20 -35.73
N GLY A 255 -8.94 6.29 -35.99
CA GLY A 255 -8.38 6.88 -37.22
C GLY A 255 -7.17 7.79 -37.00
N GLU A 256 -6.79 8.56 -38.04
CA GLU A 256 -5.56 9.36 -38.14
C GLU A 256 -5.60 10.73 -37.43
N ARG A 257 -6.76 11.17 -36.93
CA ARG A 257 -6.87 12.49 -36.27
C ARG A 257 -6.32 12.40 -34.83
N PRO A 258 -5.55 13.40 -34.35
CA PRO A 258 -5.15 13.47 -32.94
C PRO A 258 -6.36 13.75 -32.03
N ALA A 259 -6.29 13.30 -30.78
CA ALA A 259 -7.30 13.58 -29.76
C ALA A 259 -7.36 15.08 -29.44
N ASP A 260 -8.54 15.59 -29.09
CA ASP A 260 -8.70 16.99 -28.71
C ASP A 260 -8.06 17.23 -27.32
N PRO A 261 -7.35 18.36 -27.11
CA PRO A 261 -6.89 18.71 -25.78
C PRO A 261 -8.08 18.80 -24.81
N PHE A 262 -7.87 18.41 -23.55
CA PHE A 262 -8.94 18.50 -22.54
C PHE A 262 -9.32 19.98 -22.34
N PRO A 263 -10.61 20.36 -22.45
CA PRO A 263 -11.01 21.76 -22.43
C PRO A 263 -10.73 22.40 -21.08
N GLN A 264 -10.31 23.67 -21.10
CA GLN A 264 -10.08 24.48 -19.92
C GLN A 264 -11.23 25.48 -19.73
N LEU A 265 -11.78 25.58 -18.52
CA LEU A 265 -12.76 26.60 -18.14
C LEU A 265 -12.08 27.98 -18.09
N GLU A 266 -12.58 28.90 -18.90
CA GLU A 266 -12.08 30.26 -19.01
C GLU A 266 -12.21 30.99 -17.66
N GLY A 267 -11.12 31.63 -17.20
CA GLY A 267 -11.10 32.38 -15.95
C GLY A 267 -11.03 31.54 -14.67
N TYR A 268 -10.96 30.21 -14.74
CA TYR A 268 -10.85 29.36 -13.55
C TYR A 268 -9.46 29.51 -12.88
N PRO A 269 -9.39 29.98 -11.63
CA PRO A 269 -8.13 30.31 -10.98
C PRO A 269 -7.36 29.08 -10.44
N GLY A 270 -7.98 27.90 -10.45
CA GLY A 270 -7.40 26.69 -9.86
C GLY A 270 -7.48 26.64 -8.34
N LEU A 271 -7.39 25.43 -7.79
CA LEU A 271 -7.20 25.10 -6.37
C LEU A 271 -5.99 25.82 -5.75
N ARG A 272 -5.00 26.26 -6.55
CA ARG A 272 -3.84 27.02 -6.04
C ARG A 272 -4.26 28.38 -5.49
N SER A 273 -5.39 28.92 -5.96
CA SER A 273 -5.93 30.19 -5.47
C SER A 273 -6.58 30.08 -4.08
N LEU A 274 -7.11 28.90 -3.71
CA LEU A 274 -7.78 28.68 -2.42
C LEU A 274 -6.82 28.57 -1.24
N ALA A 275 -5.61 28.09 -1.49
CA ALA A 275 -4.50 28.18 -0.56
C ALA A 275 -3.20 28.11 -1.38
N PRO A 276 -2.29 29.10 -1.28
CA PRO A 276 -0.93 28.85 -1.70
C PRO A 276 -0.45 27.60 -0.96
N GLY A 277 0.20 26.66 -1.66
CA GLY A 277 0.76 25.47 -1.01
C GLY A 277 1.55 25.88 0.23
N PRO A 278 1.57 25.06 1.31
CA PRO A 278 2.23 25.48 2.52
C PRO A 278 3.65 25.92 2.16
N VAL A 279 4.05 27.09 2.66
CA VAL A 279 5.46 27.49 2.63
C VAL A 279 6.19 26.35 3.34
N ALA A 280 7.15 25.72 2.65
CA ALA A 280 8.00 24.69 3.23
C ALA A 280 8.30 25.08 4.68
N PRO A 281 8.04 24.20 5.68
CA PRO A 281 8.21 24.60 7.06
C PRO A 281 9.62 25.13 7.22
N ARG A 282 9.75 26.42 7.56
CA ARG A 282 11.02 26.96 8.01
C ARG A 282 11.35 26.12 9.23
N ALA A 283 12.42 25.33 9.14
CA ALA A 283 12.89 24.43 10.21
C ALA A 283 13.10 25.12 11.58
N ALA A 284 12.91 26.44 11.66
CA ALA A 284 13.07 27.29 12.82
C ALA A 284 11.82 27.43 13.73
N GLU A 285 10.62 26.98 13.33
CA GLU A 285 9.38 27.27 14.09
C GLU A 285 8.61 26.05 14.64
N GLU A 286 9.23 24.87 14.69
CA GLU A 286 8.50 23.65 15.08
C GLU A 286 9.08 22.99 16.34
N ASN A 287 8.39 23.14 17.46
CA ASN A 287 8.68 22.50 18.76
C ASN A 287 8.34 21.00 18.75
N PHE A 288 9.08 20.20 17.99
CA PHE A 288 8.98 18.74 18.09
C PHE A 288 9.79 18.22 19.26
N THR A 289 9.27 17.20 19.94
CA THR A 289 10.02 16.45 20.95
C THR A 289 10.14 15.00 20.50
N CYS A 290 11.29 14.39 20.76
CA CYS A 290 11.53 12.97 20.54
C CYS A 290 12.27 12.42 21.75
N GLN A 291 11.65 11.47 22.45
CA GLN A 291 12.24 10.82 23.63
C GLN A 291 12.01 9.31 23.55
N ILE A 292 12.94 8.50 24.06
CA ILE A 292 12.68 7.08 24.28
C ILE A 292 11.86 6.96 25.55
N GLU A 293 10.73 6.28 25.47
CA GLU A 293 9.83 6.08 26.62
C GLU A 293 9.55 4.59 26.83
N SER A 294 9.39 4.24 28.12
CA SER A 294 8.95 2.94 28.57
C SER A 294 7.43 2.87 28.51
N ILE A 295 6.90 2.03 27.62
CA ILE A 295 5.46 1.93 27.36
C ILE A 295 4.93 0.63 27.94
N ASP A 296 4.31 0.73 29.12
CA ASP A 296 3.59 -0.37 29.77
C ASP A 296 2.11 -0.42 29.33
N PRO A 297 1.33 -1.45 29.71
CA PRO A 297 -0.09 -1.53 29.34
C PRO A 297 -0.94 -0.34 29.79
N ALA A 298 -0.62 0.27 30.93
CA ALA A 298 -1.36 1.42 31.45
C ALA A 298 -1.10 2.68 30.60
N THR A 299 0.17 2.97 30.32
CA THR A 299 0.62 4.06 29.46
C THR A 299 0.08 3.89 28.05
N ALA A 300 0.12 2.65 27.53
CA ALA A 300 -0.47 2.34 26.23
C ALA A 300 -1.97 2.59 26.18
N GLY A 301 -2.69 2.27 27.26
CA GLY A 301 -4.11 2.59 27.42
C GLY A 301 -4.36 4.10 27.33
N THR A 302 -3.59 4.89 28.07
CA THR A 302 -3.66 6.36 28.03
C THR A 302 -3.39 6.92 26.63
N TYR A 303 -2.39 6.39 25.92
CA TYR A 303 -2.02 6.85 24.57
C TYR A 303 -3.07 6.48 23.52
N LEU A 304 -3.87 5.44 23.75
CA LEU A 304 -4.96 5.05 22.87
C LEU A 304 -6.23 5.89 23.08
N VAL A 305 -6.42 6.50 24.26
CA VAL A 305 -7.55 7.42 24.51
C VAL A 305 -7.50 8.62 23.55
N THR A 306 -6.31 9.11 23.21
CA THR A 306 -6.11 10.18 22.23
C THR A 306 -6.13 9.69 20.78
N GLY A 307 -6.51 8.43 20.56
CA GLY A 307 -6.68 7.83 19.24
C GLY A 307 -7.97 8.28 18.56
N HIS A 308 -7.91 8.47 17.24
CA HIS A 308 -9.11 8.81 16.49
C HIS A 308 -10.02 7.57 16.31
N PRO A 309 -11.32 7.64 16.70
CA PRO A 309 -12.22 6.47 16.73
C PRO A 309 -12.45 5.81 15.36
N ALA A 310 -12.24 6.55 14.27
CA ALA A 310 -12.35 6.03 12.90
C ALA A 310 -11.22 5.07 12.48
N ARG A 311 -10.14 4.93 13.26
CA ARG A 311 -8.98 4.09 12.91
C ARG A 311 -9.12 2.69 13.50
N GLN A 312 -9.56 1.74 12.69
CA GLN A 312 -9.67 0.34 13.09
C GLN A 312 -8.32 -0.39 12.96
N PRO A 313 -7.83 -1.03 14.03
CA PRO A 313 -6.59 -1.81 13.98
C PRO A 313 -6.77 -3.10 13.17
N ILE A 314 -5.67 -3.67 12.73
CA ILE A 314 -5.67 -4.95 12.00
C ILE A 314 -5.34 -6.03 13.02
N ALA A 315 -6.34 -6.85 13.35
CA ALA A 315 -6.21 -7.87 14.41
C ALA A 315 -4.99 -8.79 14.21
N SER A 316 -4.75 -9.28 12.98
CA SER A 316 -3.62 -10.16 12.70
C SER A 316 -2.25 -9.51 12.91
N LEU A 317 -2.12 -8.20 12.68
CA LEU A 317 -0.88 -7.47 12.94
C LEU A 317 -0.66 -7.28 14.45
N VAL A 318 -1.73 -6.94 15.18
CA VAL A 318 -1.69 -6.85 16.65
C VAL A 318 -1.36 -8.21 17.28
N GLU A 319 -1.93 -9.31 16.79
CA GLU A 319 -1.62 -10.67 17.24
C GLU A 319 -0.15 -11.03 16.99
N ALA A 320 0.41 -10.69 15.81
CA ALA A 320 1.81 -10.94 15.51
C ALA A 320 2.74 -10.15 16.45
N LEU A 321 2.50 -8.83 16.57
CA LEU A 321 3.28 -7.96 17.44
C LEU A 321 3.18 -8.37 18.92
N SER A 322 1.97 -8.63 19.42
CA SER A 322 1.78 -9.06 20.82
C SER A 322 2.44 -10.41 21.08
N GLY A 323 2.42 -11.32 20.10
CA GLY A 323 3.13 -12.60 20.16
C GLY A 323 4.65 -12.44 20.23
N ASP A 324 5.22 -11.47 19.53
CA ASP A 324 6.65 -11.16 19.59
C ASP A 324 7.03 -10.47 20.89
N ILE A 325 6.23 -9.50 21.36
CA ILE A 325 6.41 -8.82 22.64
C ILE A 325 6.32 -9.81 23.81
N ALA A 326 5.27 -10.64 23.87
CA ALA A 326 5.05 -11.58 24.97
C ALA A 326 6.17 -12.61 25.12
N ARG A 327 6.84 -12.95 24.00
CA ARG A 327 7.96 -13.91 23.96
C ARG A 327 9.34 -13.25 24.04
N GLY A 328 9.40 -11.94 24.28
CA GLY A 328 10.67 -11.20 24.35
C GLY A 328 11.43 -11.13 23.01
N ARG A 329 10.73 -11.37 21.89
CA ARG A 329 11.28 -11.22 20.53
C ARG A 329 11.12 -9.83 19.96
N TRP A 330 10.43 -8.95 20.68
CA TRP A 330 10.35 -7.55 20.32
C TRP A 330 11.76 -6.96 20.26
N MET A 331 12.13 -6.47 19.09
CA MET A 331 13.39 -5.78 18.88
C MET A 331 13.14 -4.28 18.96
N PRO A 332 13.87 -3.54 19.81
CA PRO A 332 13.86 -2.09 19.78
C PRO A 332 14.23 -1.61 18.38
N ASN A 333 13.25 -1.10 17.65
CA ASN A 333 13.44 -0.50 16.34
C ASN A 333 13.20 1.00 16.43
N ALA A 334 13.71 1.74 15.45
CA ALA A 334 13.59 3.19 15.45
C ALA A 334 12.17 3.70 15.14
N GLN A 335 11.16 2.84 15.06
CA GLN A 335 9.83 3.30 14.69
C GLN A 335 9.14 3.99 15.88
N PRO A 336 8.70 5.24 15.73
CA PRO A 336 8.16 6.00 16.85
C PRO A 336 6.66 5.77 17.05
N ILE A 337 6.18 5.99 18.27
CA ILE A 337 4.79 6.38 18.51
C ILE A 337 4.70 7.88 18.23
N CYS A 338 3.73 8.29 17.41
CA CYS A 338 3.67 9.66 16.88
C CYS A 338 2.39 10.34 17.33
N PHE A 339 2.52 11.56 17.88
CA PHE A 339 1.41 12.44 18.23
C PHE A 339 1.45 13.73 17.42
N THR A 340 0.28 14.21 17.01
CA THR A 340 0.14 15.52 16.38
C THR A 340 0.29 16.66 17.40
N ARG A 341 0.31 17.92 16.94
CA ARG A 341 0.28 19.12 17.80
C ARG A 341 -0.90 19.14 18.76
N ASP A 342 -2.05 18.67 18.28
CA ASP A 342 -3.29 18.60 19.07
C ASP A 342 -3.34 17.38 20.02
N GLY A 343 -2.25 16.61 20.10
CA GLY A 343 -2.15 15.45 21.00
C GLY A 343 -2.78 14.16 20.47
N TYR A 344 -3.28 14.14 19.23
CA TYR A 344 -3.86 12.94 18.63
C TYR A 344 -2.80 11.92 18.24
N LEU A 345 -3.10 10.63 18.46
CA LEU A 345 -2.25 9.52 18.03
C LEU A 345 -2.23 9.39 16.50
N ALA A 346 -1.17 9.90 15.87
CA ALA A 346 -0.94 9.83 14.44
C ALA A 346 -0.42 8.45 14.00
N ASP A 347 0.46 7.82 14.80
CA ASP A 347 1.01 6.49 14.52
C ASP A 347 1.42 5.71 15.77
N GLY A 348 1.51 4.38 15.66
CA GLY A 348 1.85 3.49 16.76
C GLY A 348 0.68 2.70 17.36
N GLN A 349 -0.54 2.87 16.83
CA GLN A 349 -1.74 2.20 17.37
C GLN A 349 -1.60 0.67 17.49
N HIS A 350 -1.06 -0.02 16.48
CA HIS A 350 -0.87 -1.48 16.54
C HIS A 350 0.12 -1.90 17.62
N ARG A 351 1.19 -1.13 17.82
CA ARG A 351 2.20 -1.37 18.86
C ARG A 351 1.62 -1.16 20.25
N LEU A 352 0.86 -0.09 20.45
CA LEU A 352 0.15 0.16 21.71
C LEU A 352 -0.84 -0.96 22.08
N LEU A 353 -1.66 -1.38 21.12
CA LEU A 353 -2.59 -2.50 21.32
C LEU A 353 -1.85 -3.81 21.59
N ALA A 354 -0.70 -4.02 20.95
CA ALA A 354 0.12 -5.20 21.15
C ALA A 354 0.76 -5.25 22.54
N VAL A 355 1.21 -4.11 23.09
CA VAL A 355 1.69 -3.97 24.48
C VAL A 355 0.61 -4.39 25.47
N ILE A 356 -0.61 -3.87 25.30
CA ILE A 356 -1.76 -4.22 26.15
C ILE A 356 -2.06 -5.71 26.05
N ALA A 357 -2.16 -6.25 24.83
CA ALA A 357 -2.46 -7.66 24.60
C ALA A 357 -1.36 -8.61 25.12
N ALA A 358 -0.09 -8.20 25.08
CA ALA A 358 1.03 -8.98 25.58
C ALA A 358 1.23 -8.87 27.10
N GLY A 359 0.72 -7.81 27.74
CA GLY A 359 0.92 -7.54 29.16
C GLY A 359 2.40 -7.27 29.52
N ARG A 360 3.18 -6.71 28.59
CA ARG A 360 4.62 -6.47 28.75
C ARG A 360 5.00 -5.07 28.27
N THR A 361 5.95 -4.46 28.96
CA THR A 361 6.50 -3.14 28.64
C THR A 361 7.49 -3.23 27.47
N ILE A 362 7.49 -2.20 26.61
CA ILE A 362 8.49 -2.03 25.55
C ILE A 362 9.11 -0.62 25.60
N GLU A 363 10.36 -0.50 25.17
CA GLU A 363 11.02 0.80 24.95
C GLU A 363 10.85 1.23 23.50
N VAL A 364 10.29 2.42 23.28
CA VAL A 364 10.07 2.95 21.93
C VAL A 364 10.30 4.47 21.88
N PRO A 365 10.76 5.01 20.73
CA PRO A 365 10.76 6.46 20.53
C PRO A 365 9.32 6.99 20.52
N VAL A 366 9.10 8.13 21.14
CA VAL A 366 7.82 8.85 21.12
C VAL A 366 8.08 10.26 20.61
N ILE A 367 7.38 10.61 19.53
CA ILE A 367 7.48 11.91 18.87
C ILE A 367 6.18 12.66 19.06
N ARG A 368 6.26 13.90 19.55
CA ARG A 368 5.11 14.79 19.73
C ARG A 368 5.28 16.09 18.96
N GLY A 369 4.15 16.74 18.69
CA GLY A 369 4.11 18.03 18.02
C GLY A 369 4.08 17.95 16.49
N LEU A 370 3.93 16.75 15.90
CA LEU A 370 3.93 16.57 14.44
C LEU A 370 2.81 17.38 13.77
N PRO A 371 3.03 17.89 12.54
CA PRO A 371 1.95 18.50 11.79
C PRO A 371 0.86 17.46 11.51
N ASP A 372 -0.37 17.92 11.45
CA ASP A 372 -1.53 17.07 11.23
C ASP A 372 -1.49 16.28 9.92
N ALA A 373 -0.86 16.85 8.89
CA ALA A 373 -0.65 16.22 7.60
C ALA A 373 0.54 15.25 7.55
N ALA A 374 1.29 15.04 8.64
CA ALA A 374 2.51 14.24 8.67
C ALA A 374 2.31 12.82 8.11
N CYS A 375 1.13 12.22 8.27
CA CYS A 375 0.85 10.88 7.73
C CYS A 375 0.87 10.79 6.20
N ALA A 376 0.76 11.92 5.49
CA ALA A 376 0.77 11.96 4.02
C ALA A 376 2.16 11.69 3.41
N SER A 377 3.24 11.90 4.17
CA SER A 377 4.62 11.76 3.69
C SER A 377 5.32 10.49 4.19
N TYR A 378 4.61 9.59 4.89
CA TYR A 378 5.20 8.36 5.45
C TYR A 378 5.81 7.50 4.35
N ASP A 379 7.02 6.99 4.60
CA ASP A 379 7.73 6.20 3.60
C ASP A 379 7.02 4.87 3.35
N ILE A 380 6.82 4.54 2.07
CA ILE A 380 6.11 3.32 1.68
C ILE A 380 7.09 2.37 1.03
N GLN A 381 7.46 1.36 1.79
CA GLN A 381 8.31 0.30 1.30
C GLN A 381 7.48 -0.86 0.73
N PRO A 382 7.90 -1.48 -0.39
CA PRO A 382 7.33 -2.76 -0.82
C PRO A 382 7.38 -3.79 0.30
N ARG A 383 6.45 -4.75 0.29
CA ARG A 383 6.46 -5.80 1.30
C ARG A 383 7.78 -6.55 1.27
N ARG A 384 8.57 -6.46 2.36
CA ARG A 384 9.82 -7.20 2.49
C ARG A 384 9.46 -8.66 2.73
N ALA A 385 9.99 -9.55 1.90
CA ALA A 385 9.97 -10.98 2.20
C ALA A 385 10.87 -11.22 3.42
N ALA A 386 10.52 -12.18 4.27
CA ALA A 386 11.38 -12.57 5.38
C ALA A 386 12.64 -13.25 4.81
N ALA A 387 13.71 -12.49 4.58
CA ALA A 387 14.99 -13.09 4.26
C ALA A 387 15.56 -13.73 5.53
N ALA A 388 16.05 -14.96 5.43
CA ALA A 388 16.96 -15.46 6.45
C ALA A 388 18.36 -14.94 6.09
N GLU A 389 19.00 -14.29 7.06
CA GLU A 389 20.42 -13.99 6.98
C GLU A 389 21.16 -15.25 7.39
N ASP A 390 21.84 -15.87 6.42
CA ASP A 390 22.86 -16.87 6.67
C ASP A 390 24.20 -16.14 6.92
N PRO A 391 24.98 -16.45 7.97
CA PRO A 391 26.35 -15.95 8.10
C PRO A 391 27.25 -16.23 6.88
N ALA A 392 26.90 -17.16 5.99
CA ALA A 392 27.63 -17.48 4.75
C ALA A 392 27.18 -16.71 3.48
N GLY A 393 26.12 -15.88 3.55
CA GLY A 393 25.65 -15.09 2.41
C GLY A 393 24.55 -15.76 1.56
N ASP A 394 23.90 -14.90 0.77
CA ASP A 394 22.66 -15.10 0.00
C ASP A 394 22.48 -16.52 -0.58
N PHE A 395 21.55 -17.29 -0.01
CA PHE A 395 21.17 -18.57 -0.59
C PHE A 395 20.11 -18.35 -1.69
N GLY A 396 20.39 -18.87 -2.89
CA GLY A 396 19.46 -18.79 -4.03
C GLY A 396 18.09 -19.39 -3.70
N ASP A 397 17.03 -18.76 -4.23
CA ASP A 397 15.63 -19.19 -4.09
C ASP A 397 15.02 -19.02 -2.68
N GLN A 398 15.31 -17.88 -2.04
CA GLN A 398 14.69 -17.44 -0.78
C GLN A 398 13.15 -17.54 -0.76
N PRO A 399 12.39 -17.19 -1.82
CA PRO A 399 10.93 -17.31 -1.81
C PRO A 399 10.45 -18.74 -1.55
N LEU A 400 11.16 -19.75 -2.06
CA LEU A 400 10.84 -21.15 -1.80
C LEU A 400 11.16 -21.56 -0.36
N ALA A 401 12.29 -21.12 0.20
CA ALA A 401 12.63 -21.36 1.60
C ALA A 401 11.56 -20.81 2.55
N ILE A 402 11.12 -19.57 2.32
CA ILE A 402 10.04 -18.94 3.10
C ILE A 402 8.74 -19.72 2.97
N ALA A 403 8.41 -20.19 1.76
CA ALA A 403 7.20 -20.98 1.54
C ALA A 403 7.22 -22.33 2.27
N MET A 404 8.38 -22.99 2.34
CA MET A 404 8.57 -24.22 3.12
C MET A 404 8.52 -23.95 4.62
N ALA A 405 9.16 -22.89 5.10
CA ALA A 405 9.12 -22.48 6.50
C ALA A 405 7.70 -22.14 6.97
N ASN A 406 6.88 -21.54 6.11
CA ASN A 406 5.45 -21.30 6.39
C ASN A 406 4.64 -22.61 6.53
N LEU A 407 5.00 -23.67 5.79
CA LEU A 407 4.36 -24.98 5.94
C LEU A 407 4.75 -25.63 7.26
N LEU A 408 6.05 -25.58 7.62
CA LEU A 408 6.53 -26.03 8.94
C LEU A 408 5.84 -25.28 10.07
N TRP A 409 5.79 -23.95 10.00
CA TRP A 409 5.10 -23.14 11.01
C TRP A 409 3.63 -23.54 11.17
N ARG A 410 2.92 -23.75 10.06
CA ARG A 410 1.50 -24.11 10.05
C ARG A 410 1.26 -25.49 10.67
N HIS A 411 2.04 -26.49 10.25
CA HIS A 411 1.80 -27.90 10.58
C HIS A 411 2.45 -28.34 11.90
N GLU A 412 3.53 -27.70 12.33
CA GLU A 412 4.26 -28.09 13.55
C GLU A 412 4.07 -27.09 14.69
N ARG A 413 4.14 -25.78 14.43
CA ARG A 413 4.04 -24.75 15.49
C ARG A 413 2.61 -24.29 15.79
N LYS A 414 1.67 -24.51 14.86
CA LYS A 414 0.26 -24.10 14.97
C LYS A 414 -0.74 -25.24 14.70
N ALA A 415 -0.29 -26.49 14.87
CA ALA A 415 -1.14 -27.68 14.71
C ALA A 415 -2.45 -27.53 15.50
N GLY A 416 -3.59 -27.75 14.84
CA GLY A 416 -4.92 -27.72 15.47
C GLY A 416 -5.58 -26.34 15.60
N VAL A 417 -4.91 -25.24 15.23
CA VAL A 417 -5.53 -23.90 15.18
C VAL A 417 -5.99 -23.60 13.74
N PRO A 418 -7.22 -23.08 13.51
CA PRO A 418 -7.63 -22.62 12.19
C PRO A 418 -6.71 -21.50 11.68
N THR A 419 -5.70 -21.83 10.88
CA THR A 419 -4.73 -20.87 10.33
C THR A 419 -5.19 -20.30 8.98
N ARG A 420 -6.47 -20.38 8.62
CA ARG A 420 -6.96 -19.94 7.30
C ARG A 420 -6.60 -18.45 7.14
N HIS A 421 -5.67 -18.16 6.23
CA HIS A 421 -5.08 -16.84 5.95
C HIS A 421 -4.03 -16.29 6.93
N LYS A 422 -3.64 -17.01 8.00
CA LYS A 422 -2.53 -16.62 8.89
C LYS A 422 -1.18 -17.09 8.33
N ARG A 423 -0.14 -16.27 8.46
CA ARG A 423 1.26 -16.57 8.08
C ARG A 423 2.17 -16.29 9.28
N ALA A 424 3.32 -16.95 9.31
CA ALA A 424 4.33 -16.69 10.31
C ALA A 424 4.87 -15.24 10.18
N SER A 425 5.26 -14.63 11.30
CA SER A 425 5.96 -13.35 11.29
C SER A 425 7.35 -13.49 10.65
N ALA A 426 7.97 -12.37 10.26
CA ALA A 426 9.32 -12.41 9.69
C ALA A 426 10.34 -12.99 10.69
N ALA A 427 10.19 -12.68 11.98
CA ALA A 427 11.00 -13.24 13.06
C ALA A 427 10.79 -14.76 13.18
N GLU A 428 9.55 -15.24 13.12
CA GLU A 428 9.26 -16.68 13.16
C GLU A 428 9.83 -17.44 11.95
N ILE A 429 9.76 -16.85 10.76
CA ILE A 429 10.36 -17.46 9.55
C ILE A 429 11.89 -17.52 9.70
N ARG A 430 12.52 -16.45 10.17
CA ARG A 430 13.98 -16.42 10.40
C ARG A 430 14.36 -17.51 11.39
N GLU A 431 13.68 -17.59 12.53
CA GLU A 431 13.92 -18.60 13.56
C GLU A 431 13.82 -20.03 13.01
N ILE A 432 12.76 -20.32 12.24
CA ILE A 432 12.56 -21.62 11.59
C ILE A 432 13.71 -21.94 10.64
N LEU A 433 14.10 -20.98 9.79
CA LEU A 433 15.16 -21.20 8.82
C LEU A 433 16.54 -21.38 9.48
N THR A 434 16.80 -20.69 10.60
CA THR A 434 18.02 -20.86 11.41
C THR A 434 18.06 -22.19 12.15
N GLN A 435 16.93 -22.62 12.75
CA GLN A 435 16.85 -23.88 13.49
C GLN A 435 16.77 -25.12 12.59
N HIS A 436 16.36 -24.93 11.33
CA HIS A 436 16.13 -26.03 10.39
C HIS A 436 16.88 -25.81 9.07
N PRO A 437 18.24 -25.78 9.07
CA PRO A 437 19.04 -25.55 7.87
C PRO A 437 18.79 -26.60 6.77
N ARG A 438 18.42 -27.83 7.14
CA ARG A 438 18.07 -28.87 6.15
C ARG A 438 16.87 -28.48 5.26
N LEU A 439 15.96 -27.64 5.76
CA LEU A 439 14.83 -27.12 4.97
C LEU A 439 15.32 -26.24 3.82
N ILE A 440 16.42 -25.51 4.02
CA ILE A 440 17.09 -24.68 3.01
C ILE A 440 17.74 -25.58 1.95
N GLU A 441 18.47 -26.62 2.37
CA GLU A 441 19.17 -27.54 1.47
C GLU A 441 18.22 -28.30 0.52
N LEU A 442 16.99 -28.58 0.95
CA LEU A 442 15.98 -29.30 0.17
C LEU A 442 15.35 -28.50 -0.98
N ARG A 443 15.70 -27.22 -1.16
CA ARG A 443 15.23 -26.41 -2.30
C ARG A 443 15.58 -27.04 -3.65
N GLY A 444 16.78 -27.61 -3.78
CA GLY A 444 17.18 -28.28 -5.02
C GLY A 444 16.29 -29.48 -5.35
N PHE A 445 15.96 -30.29 -4.33
CA PHE A 445 15.00 -31.39 -4.48
C PHE A 445 13.60 -30.88 -4.85
N ALA A 446 13.10 -29.87 -4.12
CA ALA A 446 11.79 -29.27 -4.34
C ALA A 446 11.59 -28.75 -5.77
N ARG A 447 12.64 -28.19 -6.39
CA ARG A 447 12.61 -27.71 -7.78
C ARG A 447 12.57 -28.85 -8.79
N ARG A 448 13.31 -29.95 -8.57
CA ARG A 448 13.22 -31.15 -9.43
C ARG A 448 11.84 -31.80 -9.41
N MET A 449 11.07 -31.58 -8.35
CA MET A 449 9.76 -32.21 -8.16
C MET A 449 8.56 -31.35 -8.62
N VAL A 450 8.78 -30.25 -9.35
CA VAL A 450 7.74 -29.26 -9.71
C VAL A 450 6.58 -29.82 -10.55
N ASP A 451 6.84 -30.86 -11.34
CA ASP A 451 5.83 -31.54 -12.17
C ASP A 451 4.93 -32.48 -11.35
N PHE A 452 5.38 -32.86 -10.15
CA PHE A 452 4.67 -33.78 -9.27
C PHE A 452 3.89 -33.01 -8.21
N GLY A 453 4.36 -31.84 -7.78
CA GLY A 453 3.64 -31.05 -6.79
C GLY A 453 4.15 -29.61 -6.70
N ARG A 454 3.48 -28.80 -5.89
CA ARG A 454 4.02 -27.47 -5.55
C ARG A 454 5.39 -27.65 -4.89
N SER A 455 6.42 -26.97 -5.38
CA SER A 455 7.79 -27.12 -4.86
C SER A 455 7.89 -26.97 -3.34
N SER A 456 7.14 -26.03 -2.74
CA SER A 456 7.14 -25.87 -1.28
C SER A 456 6.57 -27.09 -0.53
N VAL A 457 5.57 -27.76 -1.08
CA VAL A 457 5.02 -29.00 -0.52
C VAL A 457 6.02 -30.14 -0.67
N MET A 458 6.67 -30.25 -1.82
CA MET A 458 7.66 -31.30 -2.07
C MET A 458 8.88 -31.17 -1.16
N GLY A 459 9.40 -29.95 -0.99
CA GLY A 459 10.53 -29.69 -0.11
C GLY A 459 10.21 -29.86 1.38
N TYR A 460 9.10 -29.28 1.86
CA TYR A 460 8.67 -29.49 3.24
C TYR A 460 8.31 -30.96 3.53
N GLY A 461 7.65 -31.64 2.59
CA GLY A 461 7.34 -33.06 2.72
C GLY A 461 8.58 -33.93 2.78
N ALA A 462 9.58 -33.68 1.94
CA ALA A 462 10.88 -34.37 2.01
C ALA A 462 11.57 -34.14 3.36
N TYR A 463 11.52 -32.92 3.88
CA TYR A 463 12.06 -32.59 5.21
C TYR A 463 11.39 -33.39 6.33
N VAL A 464 10.07 -33.52 6.30
CA VAL A 464 9.31 -34.34 7.26
C VAL A 464 9.67 -35.83 7.11
N ILE A 465 9.78 -36.32 5.88
CA ILE A 465 10.12 -37.72 5.57
C ILE A 465 11.53 -38.07 6.06
N GLU A 466 12.53 -37.23 5.77
CA GLU A 466 13.92 -37.43 6.22
C GLU A 466 14.04 -37.45 7.75
N ARG A 467 13.24 -36.64 8.45
CA ARG A 467 13.21 -36.62 9.92
C ARG A 467 12.51 -37.83 10.54
N ASP A 468 11.48 -38.35 9.88
CA ASP A 468 10.69 -39.47 10.37
C ASP A 468 11.47 -40.81 10.29
N ASP A 469 12.19 -41.07 9.20
CA ASP A 469 13.14 -42.19 9.13
C ASP A 469 14.34 -41.85 8.23
N PRO A 470 15.49 -41.43 8.80
CA PRO A 470 16.67 -41.04 8.03
C PRO A 470 17.28 -42.17 7.19
N ARG A 471 16.99 -43.44 7.52
CA ARG A 471 17.57 -44.60 6.82
C ARG A 471 16.73 -44.96 5.59
N LEU A 472 15.40 -44.94 5.73
CA LEU A 472 14.49 -45.31 4.66
C LEU A 472 14.14 -44.14 3.73
N ALA A 473 14.21 -42.90 4.23
CA ALA A 473 13.84 -41.70 3.47
C ALA A 473 14.61 -41.53 2.15
N PRO A 474 15.94 -41.71 2.07
CA PRO A 474 16.67 -41.55 0.82
C PRO A 474 16.14 -42.47 -0.29
N GLY A 475 15.83 -43.72 0.06
CA GLY A 475 15.27 -44.70 -0.89
C GLY A 475 13.90 -44.28 -1.42
N PHE A 476 13.00 -43.83 -0.55
CA PHE A 476 11.69 -43.34 -0.98
C PHE A 476 11.79 -42.07 -1.84
N LEU A 477 12.58 -41.09 -1.41
CA LEU A 477 12.73 -39.82 -2.13
C LEU A 477 13.40 -40.02 -3.50
N GLN A 478 14.38 -40.93 -3.58
CA GLN A 478 14.99 -41.33 -4.85
C GLN A 478 13.96 -42.02 -5.76
N ALA A 479 13.24 -43.03 -5.25
CA ALA A 479 12.21 -43.74 -6.00
C ALA A 479 11.09 -42.80 -6.49
N LEU A 480 10.69 -41.83 -5.66
CA LEU A 480 9.71 -40.80 -6.02
C LEU A 480 10.24 -39.85 -7.11
N THR A 481 11.54 -39.54 -7.09
CA THR A 481 12.19 -38.65 -8.06
C THR A 481 12.37 -39.33 -9.42
N THR A 482 12.96 -40.53 -9.45
CA THR A 482 13.31 -41.22 -10.69
C THR A 482 12.12 -41.95 -11.29
N GLY A 483 11.33 -42.63 -10.45
CA GLY A 483 10.27 -43.54 -10.90
C GLY A 483 10.78 -44.74 -11.72
N ALA A 484 12.09 -44.94 -11.81
CA ALA A 484 12.72 -45.97 -12.63
C ALA A 484 12.79 -47.31 -11.90
N ASP A 485 12.66 -48.41 -12.64
CA ASP A 485 12.78 -49.79 -12.16
C ASP A 485 11.84 -50.17 -11.00
N LEU A 486 10.69 -49.48 -10.89
CA LEU A 486 9.68 -49.76 -9.88
C LEU A 486 8.56 -50.65 -10.45
N PRO A 487 8.19 -51.75 -9.76
CA PRO A 487 7.10 -52.61 -10.22
C PRO A 487 5.74 -51.89 -10.14
N PRO A 488 4.75 -52.30 -10.95
CA PRO A 488 3.37 -51.84 -10.82
C PRO A 488 2.86 -52.01 -9.38
N GLY A 489 2.21 -50.97 -8.84
CA GLY A 489 1.71 -50.96 -7.46
C GLY A 489 2.74 -50.52 -6.41
N HIS A 490 4.00 -50.24 -6.79
CA HIS A 490 4.98 -49.70 -5.86
C HIS A 490 4.50 -48.36 -5.24
N PRO A 491 4.51 -48.19 -3.91
CA PRO A 491 3.97 -47.01 -3.23
C PRO A 491 4.51 -45.67 -3.74
N ALA A 492 5.79 -45.59 -4.10
CA ALA A 492 6.37 -44.35 -4.67
C ALA A 492 5.77 -44.01 -6.03
N LEU A 493 5.54 -45.00 -6.90
CA LEU A 493 4.95 -44.79 -8.23
C LEU A 493 3.49 -44.35 -8.12
N THR A 494 2.69 -45.01 -7.28
CA THR A 494 1.29 -44.62 -7.02
C THR A 494 1.19 -43.20 -6.46
N THR A 495 2.09 -42.84 -5.56
CA THR A 495 2.15 -41.50 -4.97
C THR A 495 2.50 -40.45 -6.02
N ARG A 496 3.49 -40.75 -6.87
CA ARG A 496 3.90 -39.89 -7.99
C ARG A 496 2.75 -39.58 -8.95
N THR A 497 2.03 -40.61 -9.41
CA THR A 497 0.86 -40.44 -10.29
C THR A 497 -0.27 -39.64 -9.63
N SER A 498 -0.53 -39.90 -8.34
CA SER A 498 -1.56 -39.19 -7.58
C SER A 498 -1.22 -37.70 -7.44
N LEU A 499 0.04 -37.40 -7.14
CA LEU A 499 0.54 -36.04 -7.00
C LEU A 499 0.48 -35.27 -8.34
N GLN A 500 0.87 -35.90 -9.46
CA GLN A 500 0.71 -35.30 -10.80
C GLN A 500 -0.74 -34.96 -11.13
N ARG A 501 -1.68 -35.85 -10.81
CA ARG A 501 -3.12 -35.58 -10.99
C ARG A 501 -3.55 -34.36 -10.18
N LEU A 502 -3.23 -34.33 -8.88
CA LEU A 502 -3.53 -33.19 -8.00
C LEU A 502 -2.89 -31.88 -8.49
N ARG A 503 -1.69 -31.96 -9.09
CA ARG A 503 -0.99 -30.81 -9.66
C ARG A 503 -1.73 -30.26 -10.89
N ARG A 504 -2.21 -31.14 -11.78
CA ARG A 504 -3.04 -30.80 -12.94
C ARG A 504 -4.36 -30.17 -12.52
N ASP A 505 -4.99 -30.75 -11.51
CA ASP A 505 -6.30 -30.32 -10.99
C ASP A 505 -6.19 -29.09 -10.04
N ARG A 506 -4.99 -28.53 -9.90
CA ARG A 506 -4.68 -27.33 -9.08
C ARG A 506 -5.07 -27.45 -7.60
N ALA A 507 -4.99 -28.66 -7.05
CA ALA A 507 -5.28 -28.95 -5.65
C ALA A 507 -4.50 -28.06 -4.65
N GLY A 508 -5.05 -27.95 -3.44
CA GLY A 508 -4.46 -27.18 -2.34
C GLY A 508 -3.15 -27.77 -1.82
N GLN A 509 -2.39 -26.97 -1.06
CA GLN A 509 -1.13 -27.43 -0.45
C GLN A 509 -1.33 -28.59 0.53
N ASP A 510 -2.38 -28.54 1.34
CA ASP A 510 -2.62 -29.52 2.41
C ASP A 510 -2.99 -30.90 1.83
N GLU A 511 -3.77 -30.94 0.75
CA GLU A 511 -4.14 -32.18 0.06
C GLU A 511 -2.93 -32.85 -0.63
N GLN A 512 -2.07 -32.04 -1.27
CA GLN A 512 -0.82 -32.54 -1.86
C GLN A 512 0.13 -33.08 -0.78
N LEU A 513 0.26 -32.38 0.35
CA LEU A 513 1.10 -32.82 1.47
C LEU A 513 0.56 -34.12 2.09
N ALA A 514 -0.76 -34.20 2.32
CA ALA A 514 -1.40 -35.40 2.85
C ALA A 514 -1.18 -36.62 1.95
N THR A 515 -1.28 -36.44 0.63
CA THR A 515 -1.03 -37.49 -0.36
C THR A 515 0.42 -37.96 -0.34
N LEU A 516 1.38 -37.03 -0.27
CA LEU A 516 2.81 -37.35 -0.16
C LEU A 516 3.12 -38.15 1.11
N LEU A 517 2.63 -37.69 2.27
CA LEU A 517 2.87 -38.36 3.55
C LEU A 517 2.11 -39.70 3.68
N ALA A 518 0.95 -39.85 3.05
CA ALA A 518 0.28 -41.15 2.91
C ALA A 518 1.08 -42.12 2.04
N GLY A 519 1.70 -41.63 0.96
CA GLY A 519 2.65 -42.37 0.14
C GLY A 519 3.83 -42.91 0.94
N TRP A 520 4.45 -42.05 1.72
CA TRP A 520 5.55 -42.41 2.62
C TRP A 520 5.16 -43.48 3.64
N ARG A 521 4.00 -43.33 4.30
CA ARG A 521 3.50 -44.34 5.25
C ARG A 521 3.32 -45.72 4.61
N ARG A 522 2.83 -45.79 3.38
CA ARG A 522 2.71 -47.04 2.62
C ARG A 522 4.08 -47.64 2.27
N TYR A 523 5.05 -46.80 1.91
CA TYR A 523 6.41 -47.24 1.60
C TYR A 523 7.11 -47.83 2.84
N LYS A 524 6.96 -47.22 4.02
CA LYS A 524 7.50 -47.76 5.27
C LYS A 524 6.95 -49.15 5.63
N ALA A 525 5.72 -49.44 5.21
CA ALA A 525 5.08 -50.73 5.46
C ALA A 525 5.55 -51.85 4.52
N LEU A 526 6.43 -51.56 3.54
CA LEU A 526 7.00 -52.59 2.68
C LEU A 526 8.00 -53.48 3.46
N PRO A 527 8.08 -54.78 3.13
CA PRO A 527 9.12 -55.65 3.68
C PRO A 527 10.51 -55.11 3.30
N GLN A 528 11.32 -54.79 4.31
CA GLN A 528 12.68 -54.29 4.08
C GLN A 528 13.61 -55.46 3.74
N PRO A 529 14.56 -55.30 2.79
CA PRO A 529 15.54 -56.34 2.50
C PRO A 529 16.36 -56.66 3.77
N PRO A 530 16.79 -57.93 3.96
CA PRO A 530 17.55 -58.33 5.13
C PRO A 530 18.85 -57.53 5.23
N ARG A 531 19.21 -57.11 6.45
CA ARG A 531 20.43 -56.34 6.74
C ARG A 531 21.66 -57.12 6.25
N ALA A 532 22.43 -56.55 5.33
CA ALA A 532 23.81 -56.98 5.12
C ALA A 532 24.59 -56.72 6.42
N ARG A 533 25.23 -57.77 6.95
CA ARG A 533 26.01 -57.74 8.20
C ARG A 533 27.31 -56.98 8.04
#